data_AF-A0A7C4GBC5-F1
#
_entry.id   AF-A0A7C4GBC5-F1
#
_cell.length_a   1.000
_cell.length_b   1.000
_cell.length_c   1.000
_cell.angle_alpha   90.00
_cell.angle_beta   90.00
_cell.angle_gamma   90.00
#
_symmetry.space_group_name_H-M   'P 1'
#
loop_
_entity.id
_entity.type
_entity.pdbx_description
1 polymer ?
#
loop_
_entity_poly.entity_id
_entity_poly.type
_entity_poly.pdbx_seq_one_letter_code
_entity_poly.pdbx_strand_id
1 'polypeptide(L)' 'MSQTGRKFETIISETRPEFYSRILTIVLSDLNILVTLTIDSAHYKLMRRISKIFLDS' A
#
# COMPACT_ATOMS: atom_id res chain seq x y z
N MET A 1 16.39 -5.99 18.55
CA MET A 1 16.32 -5.61 17.12
C MET A 1 15.33 -4.47 17.00
N SER A 2 15.80 -3.24 16.78
CA SER A 2 14.99 -2.02 16.75
C SER A 2 14.43 -1.82 15.34
N GLN A 3 13.16 -2.17 15.11
CA GLN A 3 12.42 -1.61 13.98
C GLN A 3 12.28 -0.11 14.29
N THR A 4 13.01 0.73 13.56
CA THR A 4 13.01 2.17 13.74
C THR A 4 11.61 2.71 13.46
N GLY A 5 10.96 3.24 14.51
CA GLY A 5 9.54 3.57 14.56
C GLY A 5 9.11 4.74 13.68
N ARG A 6 9.14 4.58 12.37
CA ARG A 6 8.45 5.49 11.45
C ARG A 6 6.98 5.10 11.37
N LYS A 7 6.11 6.01 11.81
CA LYS A 7 4.66 5.89 11.60
C LYS A 7 4.34 6.37 10.19
N PHE A 8 4.00 5.44 9.30
CA PHE A 8 3.53 5.75 7.95
C PHE A 8 2.31 4.90 7.62
N GLU A 9 1.44 5.46 6.78
CA GLU A 9 0.32 4.75 6.16
C GLU A 9 0.75 4.37 4.74
N THR A 10 0.45 3.15 4.32
CA THR A 10 0.74 2.66 2.98
C THR A 10 -0.57 2.53 2.20
N ILE A 11 -0.59 3.00 0.96
CA ILE A 11 -1.70 2.75 0.03
C ILE A 11 -1.18 1.83 -1.07
N ILE A 12 -1.86 0.70 -1.27
CA ILE A 12 -1.57 -0.24 -2.35
C ILE A 12 -2.69 -0.15 -3.38
N SER A 13 -2.32 0.14 -4.62
CA SER A 13 -3.24 0.07 -5.76
C SER A 13 -3.09 -1.27 -6.47
N GLU A 14 -4.21 -1.90 -6.83
CA GLU A 14 -4.24 -3.14 -7.61
C GLU A 14 -5.08 -3.02 -8.88
N THR A 15 -4.69 -3.73 -9.93
CA THR A 15 -5.33 -3.69 -11.25
C THR A 15 -5.83 -5.08 -11.63
N ARG A 16 -6.94 -5.15 -12.37
CA ARG A 16 -7.52 -6.41 -12.88
C ARG A 16 -6.71 -6.96 -14.08
N PRO A 17 -6.82 -8.27 -14.42
CA PRO A 17 -7.68 -9.27 -13.77
C PRO A 17 -7.13 -9.86 -12.47
N GLU A 18 -5.81 -9.96 -12.33
CA GLU A 18 -5.19 -10.62 -11.19
C GLU A 18 -4.85 -9.67 -10.03
N PHE A 19 -5.24 -10.05 -8.83
CA PHE A 19 -5.09 -9.25 -7.61
C PHE A 19 -3.81 -9.61 -6.82
N TYR A 20 -2.65 -9.52 -7.48
CA TYR A 20 -1.37 -9.93 -6.88
C TYR A 20 -0.96 -9.08 -5.67
N SER A 21 -1.35 -7.80 -5.64
CA SER A 21 -0.98 -6.84 -4.59
C SER A 21 -1.57 -7.19 -3.20
N ARG A 22 -2.52 -8.14 -3.13
CA ARG A 22 -3.07 -8.66 -1.88
C ARG A 22 -2.03 -9.37 -1.02
N ILE A 23 -1.10 -10.09 -1.65
CA ILE A 23 -0.03 -10.80 -0.91
C ILE A 23 0.81 -9.77 -0.15
N LEU A 24 1.22 -8.69 -0.82
CA LEU A 24 1.96 -7.60 -0.19
C LEU A 24 1.12 -6.93 0.92
N THR A 25 -0.17 -6.72 0.69
CA THR A 25 -1.08 -6.13 1.69
C THR A 25 -1.12 -6.96 2.97
N ILE A 26 -1.21 -8.29 2.85
CA ILE A 26 -1.19 -9.22 3.99
C ILE A 26 0.14 -9.11 4.74
N VAL A 27 1.27 -9.19 4.02
CA VAL A 27 2.61 -9.11 4.63
C VAL A 27 2.80 -7.79 5.39
N LEU A 28 2.38 -6.66 4.81
CA LEU A 28 2.47 -5.36 5.51
C LEU A 28 1.57 -5.32 6.75
N SER A 29 0.37 -5.91 6.66
CA SER A 29 -0.55 -5.99 7.79
C SER A 29 0.02 -6.82 8.93
N ASP A 30 0.66 -7.97 8.63
CA ASP A 30 1.32 -8.84 9.61
C ASP A 30 2.50 -8.12 10.30
N LEU A 31 3.13 -7.17 9.62
CA LEU A 31 4.17 -6.29 10.18
C LEU A 31 3.60 -5.10 10.98
N ASN A 32 2.29 -5.07 11.23
CA ASN A 32 1.58 -3.95 11.88
C ASN A 32 1.74 -2.60 11.14
N ILE A 33 1.93 -2.64 9.82
CA ILE A 33 1.95 -1.43 9.00
C ILE A 33 0.52 -1.13 8.56
N LEU A 34 0.06 0.10 8.84
CA LEU A 34 -1.26 0.54 8.40
C LEU A 34 -1.30 0.57 6.87
N VAL A 35 -2.16 -0.25 6.28
CA VAL A 35 -2.29 -0.38 4.83
C VAL A 35 -3.73 -0.17 4.38
N THR A 36 -3.91 0.59 3.30
CA THR A 36 -5.16 0.73 2.56
C THR A 36 -5.01 0.07 1.19
N LEU A 37 -5.79 -0.96 0.91
CA LEU A 37 -5.87 -1.58 -0.42
C LEU A 37 -6.97 -0.89 -1.25
N THR A 38 -6.64 -0.54 -2.49
CA THR A 38 -7.57 0.08 -3.44
C THR A 38 -7.44 -0.52 -4.82
N ILE A 39 -8.52 -0.49 -5.60
CA ILE A 39 -8.47 -0.83 -7.03
C ILE A 39 -8.04 0.42 -7.78
N ASP A 40 -7.29 0.26 -8.86
CA ASP A 40 -6.77 1.36 -9.67
C ASP A 40 -7.85 2.38 -10.07
N SER A 41 -9.06 1.95 -10.37
CA SER A 41 -10.18 2.87 -10.66
C SER A 41 -10.58 3.80 -9.51
N ALA A 42 -10.04 3.63 -8.29
CA ALA A 42 -10.27 4.50 -7.14
C ALA A 42 -9.00 5.27 -6.70
N HIS A 43 -7.84 5.06 -7.36
CA HIS A 43 -6.57 5.65 -6.93
C HIS A 43 -6.61 7.19 -6.92
N TYR A 44 -7.32 7.81 -7.87
CA TYR A 44 -7.38 9.28 -8.02
C TYR A 44 -7.98 9.98 -6.78
N LYS A 45 -8.86 9.30 -6.03
CA LYS A 45 -9.45 9.86 -4.79
C LYS A 45 -8.42 9.90 -3.67
N LEU A 46 -7.48 8.96 -3.66
CA LEU A 46 -6.47 8.80 -2.61
C LEU A 46 -5.16 9.52 -2.93
N MET A 47 -4.88 9.83 -4.20
CA MET A 47 -3.66 10.55 -4.62
C MET A 47 -3.42 11.86 -3.87
N ARG A 48 -4.48 12.59 -3.49
CA ARG A 48 -4.36 13.84 -2.72
C ARG A 48 -3.74 13.64 -1.32
N ARG A 49 -3.75 12.41 -0.79
CA ARG A 49 -3.18 12.06 0.52
C ARG A 49 -1.77 11.47 0.41
N ILE A 50 -1.27 11.21 -0.81
CA ILE A 50 0.01 10.54 -1.04
C ILE A 50 1.15 11.57 -1.07
N SER A 51 2.14 11.39 -0.20
CA SER A 51 3.35 12.23 -0.17
C SER A 51 4.51 11.64 -0.95
N LYS A 52 4.54 10.32 -1.14
CA LYS A 52 5.61 9.59 -1.83
C LYS A 52 5.06 8.36 -2.53
N ILE A 53 5.57 8.08 -3.73
CA ILE A 53 5.21 6.92 -4.56
C ILE A 53 6.47 6.06 -4.71
N PHE A 54 6.29 4.75 -4.56
CA PHE A 54 7.30 3.73 -4.85
C PHE A 54 6.79 2.87 -5.99
N LEU A 55 7.59 2.72 -7.03
CA LEU A 55 7.31 1.86 -8.19
C LEU A 55 8.46 0.86 -8.30
N ASP A 56 8.13 -0.38 -8.63
CA ASP A 56 9.10 -1.40 -8.96
C ASP A 56 9.26 -1.49 -10.49
N SER A 57 10.44 -1.88 -10.97
CA SER A 57 10.82 -1.90 -12.39
C SER A 57 10.89 -3.31 -12.96
#